data_AF-A0A250VF53-F1
#
_entry.id   AF-A0A250VF53-F1
#
_cell.length_a   1.000
_cell.length_b   1.000
_cell.length_c   1.000
_cell.angle_alpha   90.00
_cell.angle_beta   90.00
_cell.angle_gamma   90.00
#
_symmetry.space_group_name_H-M   'P 1'
#
loop_
_entity.id
_entity.type
_entity.pdbx_description
1 polymer ?
#
loop_
_entity_poly.entity_id
_entity_poly.type
_entity_poly.pdbx_seq_one_letter_code
_entity_poly.pdbx_strand_id
1 'polypeptide(L)'
;MNRWNAESHKCLVKALDDMLTHCYDKGMDTTTDTRRGRLLTWLESGTAQRLRERAGLTFNEVAERIGVSHVTVRRCEKERYVPRDRDAAIRYYELLARLRDELKDAER
;
A
#
# COMPACT_ATOMS: atom_id res chain seq x y z
N MET A 1 -32.35 5.08 -32.88
CA MET A 1 -31.21 4.34 -33.43
C MET A 1 -29.92 5.04 -32.99
N ASN A 2 -29.60 5.01 -31.70
CA ASN A 2 -28.43 5.72 -31.15
C ASN A 2 -27.30 4.72 -30.94
N ARG A 3 -26.56 4.45 -32.03
CA ARG A 3 -25.43 3.51 -32.10
C ARG A 3 -24.13 4.09 -31.51
N TRP A 4 -24.23 5.14 -30.70
CA TRP A 4 -23.10 5.93 -30.19
C TRP A 4 -23.19 6.04 -28.67
N ASN A 5 -22.87 4.96 -27.93
CA ASN A 5 -22.66 5.10 -26.47
C ASN A 5 -21.83 3.98 -25.80
N ALA A 6 -21.56 2.86 -26.47
CA ALA A 6 -20.75 1.79 -25.87
C ALA A 6 -19.25 1.87 -26.24
N GLU A 7 -18.93 2.22 -27.49
CA GLU A 7 -17.54 2.34 -27.94
C GLU A 7 -16.87 3.63 -27.45
N SER A 8 -17.61 4.73 -27.39
CA SER A 8 -17.10 6.01 -26.86
C SER A 8 -16.71 5.92 -25.38
N HIS A 9 -17.49 5.18 -24.57
CA HIS A 9 -17.13 4.90 -23.18
C HIS A 9 -15.92 3.99 -23.06
N LYS A 10 -15.79 2.96 -23.91
CA LYS A 10 -14.60 2.10 -23.91
C LYS A 10 -13.33 2.85 -24.31
N CYS A 11 -13.41 3.77 -25.27
CA CYS A 11 -12.29 4.64 -25.65
C CYS A 11 -11.90 5.60 -24.52
N LEU A 12 -12.86 6.19 -23.80
CA LEU A 12 -12.59 7.08 -22.66
C LEU A 12 -11.95 6.33 -21.48
N VAL A 13 -12.45 5.13 -21.17
CA VAL A 13 -11.88 4.30 -20.10
C VAL A 13 -10.47 3.83 -20.48
N LYS A 14 -10.26 3.39 -21.73
CA LYS A 14 -8.94 2.97 -22.19
C LYS A 14 -7.94 4.13 -22.26
N ALA A 15 -8.36 5.33 -22.67
CA ALA A 15 -7.51 6.51 -22.68
C ALA A 15 -7.10 6.94 -21.26
N LEU A 16 -8.00 6.77 -20.27
CA LEU A 16 -7.67 7.01 -18.86
C LEU A 16 -6.72 5.94 -18.31
N ASP A 17 -6.90 4.67 -18.67
CA ASP A 17 -6.02 3.57 -18.27
C ASP A 17 -4.61 3.71 -18.88
N ASP A 18 -4.53 4.09 -20.16
CA ASP A 18 -3.28 4.39 -20.87
C ASP A 18 -2.60 5.66 -20.31
N MET A 19 -3.36 6.70 -19.91
CA MET A 19 -2.80 7.87 -19.22
C MET A 19 -2.25 7.54 -17.83
N LEU A 20 -2.97 6.72 -17.06
CA LEU A 20 -2.54 6.28 -15.73
C LEU A 20 -1.30 5.37 -15.82
N THR A 21 -1.17 4.61 -16.91
CA THR A 21 -0.04 3.72 -17.17
C THR A 21 1.19 4.50 -17.68
N HIS A 22 1.00 5.54 -18.51
CA HIS A 22 2.13 6.31 -19.06
C HIS A 22 2.74 7.34 -18.09
N CYS A 23 2.01 7.74 -17.04
CA CYS A 23 2.56 8.55 -15.94
C CYS A 23 3.38 7.74 -14.93
N TYR A 24 3.51 6.42 -15.09
CA TYR A 24 4.16 5.55 -14.11
C TYR A 24 5.71 5.53 -14.19
N ASP A 25 6.32 6.08 -15.24
CA ASP A 25 7.78 5.98 -15.48
C ASP A 25 8.58 7.29 -15.30
N LYS A 26 7.94 8.44 -15.12
CA LYS A 26 8.66 9.72 -14.94
C LYS A 26 8.20 10.45 -13.70
N GLY A 27 8.91 10.22 -12.60
CA GLY A 27 8.61 10.79 -11.29
C GLY A 27 8.36 12.29 -11.30
N MET A 28 7.15 12.70 -10.89
CA MET A 28 6.89 13.96 -10.22
C MET A 28 5.50 13.99 -9.53
N ASP A 29 5.54 14.16 -8.20
CA ASP A 29 4.73 15.08 -7.37
C ASP A 29 3.39 15.59 -7.97
N THR A 30 2.21 15.10 -7.53
CA THR A 30 1.27 15.88 -6.68
C THR A 30 0.04 15.04 -6.23
N THR A 31 0.25 13.84 -5.68
CA THR A 31 -0.83 13.07 -5.05
C THR A 31 -0.22 12.32 -3.88
N THR A 32 -0.72 12.55 -2.67
CA THR A 32 -0.32 11.87 -1.43
C THR A 32 0.15 10.45 -1.74
N ASP A 33 1.44 10.19 -1.51
CA ASP A 33 2.11 8.92 -1.79
C ASP A 33 1.16 7.75 -1.53
N THR A 34 0.70 7.09 -2.60
CA THR A 34 -0.40 6.11 -2.50
C THR A 34 -0.01 4.94 -1.61
N ARG A 35 1.29 4.66 -1.40
CA ARG A 35 1.76 3.66 -0.46
C ARG A 35 1.56 4.13 0.97
N ARG A 36 1.94 5.37 1.31
CA ARG A 36 1.65 5.99 2.61
C ARG A 36 0.14 6.07 2.89
N GLY A 37 -0.66 6.46 1.90
CA GLY A 37 -2.13 6.49 2.01
C GLY A 37 -2.73 5.11 2.22
N ARG A 38 -2.29 4.10 1.46
CA ARG A 38 -2.73 2.70 1.64
C ARG A 38 -2.28 2.11 2.97
N LEU A 39 -1.08 2.47 3.44
CA LEU A 39 -0.61 2.09 4.77
C LEU A 39 -1.58 2.60 5.83
N LEU A 40 -1.99 3.88 5.77
CA LEU A 40 -2.97 4.42 6.71
C LEU A 40 -4.25 3.58 6.73
N THR A 41 -4.82 3.26 5.56
CA THR A 41 -6.01 2.39 5.46
C THR A 41 -5.78 1.02 6.10
N TRP A 42 -4.59 0.44 5.96
CA TRP A 42 -4.26 -0.86 6.58
C TRP A 42 -4.05 -0.77 8.09
N LEU A 43 -3.51 0.33 8.59
CA LEU A 43 -3.40 0.60 10.02
C LEU A 43 -4.78 0.84 10.64
N GLU A 44 -5.63 1.62 9.98
CA GLU A 44 -6.99 1.93 10.45
C GLU A 44 -7.88 0.68 10.52
N SER A 45 -7.79 -0.18 9.51
CA SER A 45 -8.54 -1.45 9.44
C SER A 45 -7.94 -2.58 10.28
N GLY A 46 -6.77 -2.38 10.88
CA GLY A 46 -6.01 -3.41 11.60
C GLY A 46 -5.42 -4.51 10.70
N THR A 47 -5.43 -4.30 9.39
CA THR A 47 -4.89 -5.25 8.40
C THR A 47 -3.37 -5.42 8.56
N ALA A 48 -2.66 -4.34 8.85
CA ALA A 48 -1.22 -4.38 9.11
C ALA A 48 -0.87 -5.32 10.28
N GLN A 49 -1.59 -5.20 11.40
CA GLN A 49 -1.39 -6.05 12.58
C GLN A 49 -1.66 -7.52 12.24
N ARG A 50 -2.77 -7.81 11.56
CA ARG A 50 -3.14 -9.19 11.17
C ARG A 50 -2.10 -9.82 10.25
N LEU A 51 -1.61 -9.07 9.25
CA LEU A 51 -0.59 -9.57 8.32
C LEU A 51 0.72 -9.90 9.05
N ARG A 52 1.16 -9.02 9.94
CA ARG A 52 2.35 -9.25 10.77
C ARG A 52 2.19 -10.49 11.63
N GLU A 53 1.07 -10.62 12.34
CA GLU A 53 0.80 -11.75 13.24
C GLU A 53 0.69 -13.08 12.48
N ARG A 54 0.02 -13.10 11.32
CA ARG A 54 -0.06 -14.28 10.45
C ARG A 54 1.29 -14.69 9.89
N ALA A 55 2.16 -13.72 9.61
CA ALA A 55 3.54 -13.98 9.20
C ALA A 55 4.46 -14.39 10.37
N GLY A 56 3.96 -14.41 11.61
CA GLY A 56 4.75 -14.76 12.80
C GLY A 56 5.80 -13.71 13.18
N LEU A 57 5.72 -12.49 12.64
CA LEU A 57 6.73 -11.46 12.88
C LEU A 57 6.46 -10.68 14.17
N THR A 58 7.53 -10.46 14.92
CA THR A 58 7.54 -9.59 16.10
C THR A 58 7.68 -8.11 15.70
N PHE A 59 7.38 -7.21 16.65
CA PHE A 59 7.57 -5.77 16.42
C PHE A 59 9.03 -5.40 16.15
N ASN A 60 9.98 -6.09 16.79
CA ASN A 60 11.42 -5.85 16.61
C ASN A 60 11.88 -6.22 15.20
N GLU A 61 11.47 -7.39 14.70
CA GLU A 61 11.86 -7.83 13.35
C GLU A 61 11.31 -6.92 12.26
N VAL A 62 10.07 -6.43 12.42
CA VAL A 62 9.51 -5.43 11.50
C VAL A 62 10.31 -4.13 11.57
N ALA A 63 10.62 -3.67 12.78
CA ALA A 63 11.40 -2.45 13.02
C ALA A 63 12.78 -2.49 12.36
N GLU A 64 13.51 -3.59 12.51
CA GLU A 64 14.83 -3.79 11.88
C GLU A 64 14.74 -3.74 10.35
N ARG A 65 13.73 -4.38 9.76
CA ARG A 65 13.54 -4.41 8.29
C ARG A 65 13.22 -3.03 7.71
N ILE A 66 12.51 -2.18 8.45
CA ILE A 66 12.10 -0.85 7.97
C ILE A 66 13.00 0.29 8.49
N GLY A 67 13.95 -0.03 9.37
CA GLY A 67 14.91 0.92 9.94
C GLY A 67 14.31 1.91 10.94
N VAL A 68 13.37 1.47 11.79
CA VAL A 68 12.78 2.31 12.85
C VAL A 68 12.81 1.60 14.20
N SER A 69 12.45 2.28 15.28
CA SER A 69 12.28 1.66 16.60
C SER A 69 11.03 0.77 16.65
N HIS A 70 11.10 -0.36 17.37
CA HIS A 70 9.94 -1.23 17.63
C HIS A 70 8.78 -0.49 18.31
N VAL A 71 9.07 0.54 19.11
CA VAL A 71 8.06 1.42 19.72
C VAL A 71 7.28 2.15 18.63
N THR A 72 7.96 2.61 17.58
CA THR A 72 7.31 3.24 16.43
C THR A 72 6.37 2.27 15.73
N VAL A 73 6.78 1.02 15.47
CA VAL A 73 5.92 0.00 14.86
C VAL A 73 4.70 -0.28 15.73
N ARG A 74 4.88 -0.45 17.04
CA ARG A 74 3.80 -0.63 18.01
C ARG A 74 2.81 0.54 17.97
N ARG A 75 3.30 1.78 17.94
CA ARG A 75 2.46 2.99 17.81
C ARG A 75 1.71 3.00 16.48
N CYS A 76 2.35 2.59 15.39
CA CYS A 76 1.68 2.54 14.10
C CYS A 76 0.46 1.62 14.14
N GLU A 77 0.65 0.39 14.65
CA GLU A 77 -0.42 -0.62 14.67
C GLU A 77 -1.49 -0.35 15.73
N LYS A 78 -1.11 0.14 16.93
CA LYS A 78 -2.05 0.32 18.05
C LYS A 78 -2.71 1.69 18.07
N GLU A 79 -1.98 2.73 17.70
CA GLU A 79 -2.45 4.12 17.75
C GLU A 79 -2.85 4.65 16.36
N ARG A 80 -2.85 3.78 15.33
CA ARG A 80 -3.15 4.11 13.92
C ARG A 80 -2.30 5.26 13.39
N TYR A 81 -1.07 5.31 13.88
CA TYR A 81 -0.11 6.36 13.57
C TYR A 81 0.67 6.02 12.30
N VAL A 82 0.86 6.98 11.40
CA VAL A 82 1.76 6.81 10.25
C VAL A 82 3.12 7.44 10.59
N PRO A 83 4.25 6.75 10.36
CA PRO A 83 5.57 7.33 10.55
C PRO A 83 5.70 8.69 9.86
N ARG A 84 6.28 9.68 10.55
CA ARG A 84 6.57 10.98 9.96
C ARG A 84 7.57 10.85 8.81
N ASP A 85 8.58 10.01 9.01
CA ASP A 85 9.52 9.62 7.97
C ASP A 85 8.78 8.91 6.83
N ARG A 86 8.83 9.54 5.65
CA ARG A 86 8.18 9.05 4.44
C ARG A 86 8.73 7.70 4.02
N ASP A 87 10.05 7.53 4.10
CA ASP A 87 10.70 6.32 3.58
C ASP A 87 10.41 5.13 4.49
N ALA A 88 10.35 5.34 5.81
CA ALA A 88 9.91 4.33 6.76
C ALA A 88 8.45 3.88 6.50
N ALA A 89 7.56 4.83 6.20
CA ALA A 89 6.17 4.50 5.86
C ALA A 89 6.07 3.70 4.55
N ILE A 90 6.87 4.05 3.54
CA ILE A 90 6.94 3.30 2.28
C ILE A 90 7.46 1.88 2.51
N ARG A 91 8.61 1.73 3.18
CA ARG A 91 9.21 0.43 3.50
C ARG A 91 8.26 -0.46 4.29
N TYR A 92 7.50 0.12 5.21
CA TYR A 92 6.53 -0.64 5.99
C TYR A 92 5.35 -1.12 5.15
N TYR A 93 4.82 -0.27 4.26
CA TYR A 93 3.80 -0.69 3.30
C TYR A 93 4.30 -1.82 2.41
N GLU A 94 5.51 -1.71 1.85
CA GLU A 94 6.09 -2.70 0.96
C GLU A 94 6.31 -4.05 1.65
N LEU A 95 6.81 -4.02 2.90
CA LEU A 95 6.93 -5.22 3.71
C LEU A 95 5.57 -5.91 3.90
N LEU A 96 4.54 -5.16 4.29
CA LEU A 96 3.21 -5.73 4.50
C LEU A 96 2.57 -6.25 3.20
N ALA A 97 2.78 -5.56 2.08
CA ALA A 97 2.28 -5.98 0.78
C ALA A 97 2.91 -7.31 0.36
N ARG A 98 4.22 -7.47 0.55
CA ARG A 98 4.93 -8.72 0.32
C ARG A 98 4.39 -9.86 1.19
N LEU A 99 4.23 -9.63 2.50
CA LEU A 99 3.69 -10.63 3.42
C LEU A 99 2.27 -11.07 3.03
N ARG A 100 1.43 -10.14 2.58
CA ARG A 100 0.08 -10.46 2.11
C ARG A 100 0.12 -11.41 0.92
N ASP A 101 1.02 -11.18 -0.03
CA ASP A 101 1.11 -11.99 -1.22
C ASP A 101 1.70 -13.38 -0.91
N GLU A 102 2.73 -13.45 -0.04
CA GLU A 102 3.27 -14.72 0.50
C GLU A 102 2.21 -15.55 1.24
N LEU A 103 1.36 -14.90 2.04
CA LEU A 103 0.28 -15.57 2.76
C LEU A 103 -0.84 -16.08 1.83
N LYS A 104 -1.11 -15.39 0.72
CA LYS A 104 -2.07 -15.86 -0.29
C LYS A 104 -1.56 -17.09 -1.03
N ASP A 105 -0.27 -17.11 -1.35
CA ASP A 105 0.33 -18.25 -2.03
C ASP A 105 0.39 -19.50 -1.12
N ALA A 106 0.49 -19.32 0.19
CA ALA A 106 0.43 -20.42 1.16
C ALA A 106 -0.97 -21.01 1.36
N GLU A 107 -2.03 -20.31 0.94
CA GLU A 107 -3.43 -20.76 1.00
C GLU A 107 -3.86 -21.54 -0.26
N ARG A 108 -3.00 -21.64 -1.28
CA ARG A 108 -3.23 -22.37 -2.54
C ARG A 108 -2.71 -23.80 -2.51
#